data_AF-A0A846DEW5-F1
#
_entry.id   AF-A0A846DEW5-F1
#
_cell.length_a   1.000
_cell.length_b   1.000
_cell.length_c   1.000
_cell.angle_alpha   90.00
_cell.angle_beta   90.00
_cell.angle_gamma   90.00
#
_symmetry.space_group_name_H-M   'P 1'
#
loop_
_entity.id
_entity.type
_entity.pdbx_description
1 polymer ?
#
loop_
_entity_poly.entity_id
_entity_poly.type
_entity_poly.pdbx_seq_one_letter_code
_entity_poly.pdbx_strand_id
1 'polypeptide(L)'
;MAKKRFIHHPIDYHEAMERLEQLGQQREPRQENLYPYSITEREQILIRLYSYYQLGMTPQRFYQKWDLTQEDIALICSCSAHTVNGWFNTSRRCNPPTAIHLQPLAIMDFLLEDFETIPRELLDRLCLKEDRMVN
;
A
#
# COMPACT_ATOMS: atom_id res chain seq x y z
N MET A 1 2.23 19.47 -29.45
CA MET A 1 2.35 19.29 -27.99
C MET A 1 3.45 18.27 -27.73
N ALA A 2 4.61 18.70 -27.24
CA ALA A 2 5.71 17.79 -26.93
C ALA A 2 5.33 16.96 -25.70
N LYS A 3 5.20 15.64 -25.87
CA LYS A 3 5.14 14.70 -24.75
C LYS A 3 6.47 14.81 -24.00
N LYS A 4 6.50 15.54 -22.88
CA LYS A 4 7.62 15.48 -21.94
C LYS A 4 7.76 14.02 -21.55
N ARG A 5 8.77 13.35 -22.11
CA ARG A 5 9.24 12.06 -21.62
C ARG A 5 9.72 12.34 -20.20
N PHE A 6 8.95 11.92 -19.20
CA PHE A 6 9.41 11.91 -17.82
C PHE A 6 10.54 10.89 -17.77
N ILE A 7 11.78 11.37 -17.86
CA ILE A 7 12.95 10.58 -17.53
C ILE A 7 12.83 10.32 -16.03
N HIS A 8 12.52 9.08 -15.68
CA HIS A 8 12.39 8.62 -14.31
C HIS A 8 13.76 8.66 -13.65
N HIS A 9 14.08 9.78 -13.00
CA HIS A 9 15.14 9.80 -12.02
C HIS A 9 14.67 8.94 -10.83
N PRO A 10 15.45 7.95 -10.38
CA PRO A 10 15.19 7.31 -9.10
C PRO A 10 15.19 8.41 -8.05
N ILE A 11 14.09 8.53 -7.34
CA ILE A 11 13.97 9.51 -6.26
C ILE A 11 14.89 9.04 -5.16
N ASP A 12 15.79 9.92 -4.74
CA ASP A 12 16.56 9.66 -3.53
C ASP A 12 15.59 9.59 -2.34
N TYR A 13 15.57 8.44 -1.65
CA TYR A 13 14.67 8.21 -0.52
C TYR A 13 14.82 9.29 0.54
N HIS A 14 16.06 9.62 0.89
CA HIS A 14 16.37 10.51 1.99
C HIS A 14 15.94 11.94 1.62
N GLU A 15 16.26 12.38 0.41
CA GLU A 15 15.81 13.69 -0.09
C GLU A 15 14.28 13.80 -0.11
N ALA A 16 13.59 12.75 -0.57
CA ALA A 16 12.13 12.74 -0.60
C ALA A 16 11.50 12.76 0.79
N MET A 17 12.06 12.02 1.75
CA MET A 17 11.58 12.00 3.13
C MET A 17 11.81 13.35 3.83
N GLU A 18 12.99 13.96 3.65
CA GLU A 18 13.28 15.30 4.16
C GLU A 18 12.32 16.34 3.57
N ARG A 19 12.06 16.25 2.25
CA ARG A 19 11.12 17.14 1.58
C ARG A 19 9.68 16.98 2.08
N LEU A 20 9.25 15.74 2.34
CA LEU A 20 7.94 15.47 2.94
C LEU A 20 7.80 16.07 4.34
N GLU A 21 8.85 16.00 5.16
CA GLU A 21 8.88 16.58 6.50
C GLU A 21 8.72 18.11 6.44
N GLN A 22 9.51 18.78 5.59
CA GLN A 22 9.42 20.22 5.36
C GLN A 22 8.00 20.66 4.93
N LEU A 23 7.41 19.93 3.98
CA LEU A 23 6.05 20.22 3.48
C LEU A 23 4.95 19.87 4.50
N GLY A 24 5.20 18.92 5.40
CA GLY A 24 4.26 18.51 6.45
C GLY A 24 4.04 19.58 7.51
N GLN A 25 5.04 20.41 7.77
CA GLN A 25 4.98 21.54 8.70
C GLN A 25 4.11 22.71 8.18
N GLN A 26 3.86 22.77 6.87
CA GLN A 26 3.11 23.84 6.19
C GLN A 26 1.67 23.43 5.82
N ARG A 27 1.07 22.50 6.56
CA ARG A 27 -0.23 21.91 6.19
C ARG A 27 -1.36 22.94 6.27
N GLU A 28 -1.75 23.50 5.13
CA GLU A 28 -3.04 24.16 4.97
C GLU A 28 -4.17 23.12 4.99
N PRO A 29 -5.28 23.36 5.69
CA PRO A 29 -6.45 22.47 5.65
C PRO A 29 -6.95 22.35 4.22
N ARG A 30 -7.17 21.12 3.74
CA ARG A 30 -7.81 20.90 2.44
C ARG A 30 -9.19 21.55 2.49
N GLN A 31 -9.51 22.39 1.51
CA GLN A 31 -10.88 22.86 1.31
C GLN A 31 -11.74 21.65 0.96
N GLU A 32 -12.48 21.15 1.96
CA GLU A 32 -13.47 20.10 1.77
C GLU A 32 -14.49 20.62 0.74
N ASN A 33 -14.75 19.86 -0.35
CA ASN A 33 -15.77 20.10 -1.39
C ASN A 33 -15.33 20.66 -2.76
N LEU A 34 -14.06 20.64 -3.15
CA LEU A 34 -13.62 20.96 -4.53
C LEU A 34 -13.17 19.70 -5.28
N TYR A 35 -14.06 19.13 -6.10
CA TYR A 35 -13.69 18.07 -7.05
C TYR A 35 -13.45 18.66 -8.45
N PRO A 36 -12.35 18.29 -9.14
CA PRO A 36 -11.26 17.44 -8.68
C PRO A 36 -10.29 18.19 -7.74
N TYR A 37 -9.75 17.49 -6.76
CA TYR A 37 -8.68 18.04 -5.91
C TYR A 37 -7.35 18.11 -6.68
N SER A 38 -6.67 19.25 -6.61
CA SER A 38 -5.33 19.40 -7.18
C SER A 38 -4.29 18.63 -6.36
N ILE A 39 -3.47 17.81 -7.01
CA ILE A 39 -2.35 17.11 -6.36
C ILE A 39 -1.21 18.08 -6.07
N THR A 40 -0.96 18.31 -4.79
CA THR A 40 0.15 19.13 -4.25
C THR A 40 1.51 18.46 -4.45
N GLU A 41 2.61 19.21 -4.33
CA GLU A 41 3.99 18.66 -4.38
C GLU A 41 4.17 17.51 -3.38
N ARG A 42 3.69 17.68 -2.15
CA ARG A 42 3.74 16.67 -1.09
C ARG A 42 3.08 15.36 -1.51
N GLU A 43 1.89 15.44 -2.12
CA GLU A 43 1.17 14.26 -2.61
C GLU A 43 1.84 13.65 -3.84
N GLN A 44 2.45 14.44 -4.71
CA GLN A 44 3.25 13.91 -5.84
C GLN A 44 4.47 13.14 -5.35
N ILE A 45 5.17 13.63 -4.32
CA ILE A 45 6.30 12.92 -3.72
C ILE A 45 5.82 11.59 -3.13
N LEU A 46 4.72 11.60 -2.36
CA LEU A 46 4.13 10.38 -1.80
C LEU A 46 3.74 9.36 -2.89
N ILE A 47 3.05 9.79 -3.95
CA ILE A 47 2.67 8.93 -5.07
C ILE A 47 3.90 8.29 -5.70
N ARG A 48 4.98 9.07 -5.88
CA ARG A 48 6.20 8.55 -6.47
C ARG A 48 6.92 7.59 -5.55
N LEU A 49 7.03 7.89 -4.25
CA LEU A 49 7.59 6.96 -3.27
C LEU A 49 6.82 5.63 -3.30
N TYR A 50 5.49 5.68 -3.25
CA TYR A 50 4.64 4.49 -3.35
C TYR A 50 4.83 3.73 -4.69
N SER A 51 5.09 4.44 -5.78
CA SER A 51 5.23 3.84 -7.11
C SER A 51 6.60 3.19 -7.35
N TYR A 52 7.69 3.77 -6.82
CA TYR A 52 9.05 3.27 -7.05
C TYR A 52 9.56 2.36 -5.93
N TYR A 53 9.12 2.57 -4.69
CA TYR A 53 9.47 1.68 -3.61
C TYR A 53 8.52 0.48 -3.64
N GLN A 54 9.08 -0.69 -3.98
CA GLN A 54 8.35 -1.96 -3.90
C GLN A 54 8.11 -2.29 -2.42
N LEU A 55 7.03 -1.74 -1.86
CA LEU A 55 6.51 -2.18 -0.58
C LEU A 55 6.03 -3.61 -0.76
N GLY A 56 6.76 -4.57 -0.16
CA GLY A 56 6.51 -5.98 -0.37
C GLY A 56 6.87 -6.80 0.86
N MET A 57 5.97 -7.70 1.24
CA MET A 57 6.13 -8.63 2.34
C MET A 57 5.84 -10.03 1.81
N THR A 58 6.77 -10.97 2.01
CA THR A 58 6.58 -12.33 1.52
C THR A 58 5.60 -13.09 2.42
N PRO A 59 4.81 -14.04 1.89
CA PRO A 59 3.92 -14.87 2.69
C PRO A 59 4.65 -15.56 3.85
N GLN A 60 5.88 -16.02 3.63
CA GLN A 60 6.67 -16.69 4.67
C GLN A 60 7.07 -15.72 5.80
N ARG A 61 7.50 -14.51 5.46
CA ARG A 61 7.83 -13.50 6.48
C ARG A 61 6.58 -13.05 7.24
N PHE A 62 5.48 -12.85 6.53
CA PHE A 62 4.20 -12.45 7.13
C PHE A 62 3.70 -13.52 8.11
N TYR A 63 3.67 -14.78 7.66
CA TYR A 63 3.29 -15.94 8.48
C TYR A 63 4.20 -16.14 9.71
N GLN A 64 5.49 -15.85 9.58
CA GLN A 64 6.42 -15.97 10.72
C GLN A 64 6.24 -14.85 11.75
N LYS A 65 5.83 -13.66 11.29
CA LYS A 65 5.67 -12.48 12.13
C LYS A 65 4.31 -12.46 12.84
N TRP A 66 3.26 -12.85 12.12
CA TRP A 66 1.88 -12.84 12.60
C TRP A 66 1.38 -14.27 12.69
N ASP A 67 0.90 -14.68 13.86
CA ASP A 67 0.35 -16.03 14.14
C ASP A 67 -1.01 -16.23 13.43
N LEU A 68 -0.95 -16.27 12.09
CA LEU A 68 -2.10 -16.30 11.19
C LEU A 68 -2.08 -17.57 10.33
N THR A 69 -3.26 -17.97 9.86
CA THR A 69 -3.40 -19.14 9.00
C THR A 69 -3.08 -18.82 7.53
N GLN A 70 -2.87 -19.85 6.72
CA GLN A 70 -2.70 -19.67 5.27
C GLN A 70 -4.00 -19.17 4.61
N GLU A 71 -5.14 -19.48 5.22
CA GLU A 71 -6.46 -18.98 4.86
C GLU A 71 -6.56 -17.46 5.10
N ASP A 72 -6.04 -16.95 6.21
CA ASP A 72 -5.99 -15.49 6.46
C ASP A 72 -5.12 -14.77 5.43
N ILE A 73 -3.96 -15.36 5.08
CA ILE A 73 -3.10 -14.84 4.01
C ILE A 73 -3.84 -14.83 2.67
N ALA A 74 -4.65 -15.86 2.39
CA ALA A 74 -5.45 -15.94 1.16
C ALA A 74 -6.50 -14.83 1.11
N LEU A 75 -7.16 -14.55 2.25
CA LEU A 75 -8.12 -13.45 2.38
C LEU A 75 -7.45 -12.09 2.13
N ILE A 76 -6.31 -11.83 2.77
CA ILE A 76 -5.55 -10.57 2.59
C ILE A 76 -5.13 -10.39 1.11
N CYS A 77 -4.64 -11.46 0.49
CA CYS A 77 -4.19 -11.44 -0.90
C CYS A 77 -5.32 -11.50 -1.93
N SER A 78 -6.58 -11.65 -1.50
CA SER A 78 -7.74 -11.87 -2.39
C SER A 78 -7.53 -13.03 -3.37
N CYS A 79 -6.95 -14.14 -2.89
CA CYS A 79 -6.69 -15.34 -3.68
C CYS A 79 -7.18 -16.61 -2.97
N SER A 80 -6.96 -17.78 -3.57
CA SER A 80 -7.39 -19.05 -2.98
C SER A 80 -6.38 -19.59 -1.98
N ALA A 81 -6.84 -20.28 -0.93
CA ALA A 81 -5.94 -21.00 -0.02
C ALA A 81 -5.06 -22.02 -0.75
N HIS A 82 -5.54 -22.61 -1.85
CA HIS A 82 -4.72 -23.48 -2.71
C HIS A 82 -3.52 -22.74 -3.31
N THR A 83 -3.73 -21.49 -3.76
CA THR A 83 -2.65 -20.63 -4.27
C THR A 83 -1.61 -20.36 -3.18
N VAL A 84 -2.06 -20.03 -1.96
CA VAL A 84 -1.20 -19.78 -0.81
C VAL A 84 -0.43 -21.04 -0.40
N ASN A 85 -1.12 -22.18 -0.26
CA ASN A 85 -0.51 -23.48 0.01
C ASN A 85 0.60 -23.83 -0.99
N GLY A 86 0.41 -23.43 -2.26
CA GLY A 86 1.45 -23.49 -3.27
C GLY A 86 2.73 -22.79 -2.82
N TRP A 87 2.66 -21.54 -2.36
CA TRP A 87 3.81 -20.71 -1.98
C TRP A 87 4.65 -21.28 -0.84
N PHE A 88 4.05 -22.09 0.03
CA PHE A 88 4.76 -22.78 1.12
C PHE A 88 5.29 -24.15 0.71
N ASN A 89 4.88 -24.67 -0.44
CA ASN A 89 5.31 -25.97 -0.93
C ASN A 89 6.69 -25.89 -1.61
N THR A 90 7.58 -26.81 -1.27
CA THR A 90 8.96 -26.91 -1.83
C THR A 90 9.00 -27.49 -3.25
N SER A 91 7.86 -27.88 -3.83
CA SER A 91 7.83 -28.46 -5.18
C SER A 91 8.23 -27.45 -6.26
N ARG A 92 9.01 -27.91 -7.27
CA ARG A 92 9.50 -27.07 -8.39
C ARG A 92 8.42 -26.46 -9.29
N ARG A 93 7.14 -26.79 -9.08
CA ARG A 93 6.00 -26.32 -9.89
C ARG A 93 5.20 -25.21 -9.23
N CYS A 94 5.62 -24.71 -8.07
CA CYS A 94 4.93 -23.60 -7.42
C CYS A 94 5.15 -22.29 -8.19
N ASN A 95 4.07 -21.58 -8.51
CA ASN A 95 4.14 -20.21 -8.97
C ASN A 95 4.41 -19.29 -7.78
N PRO A 96 5.52 -18.53 -7.77
CA PRO A 96 5.82 -17.64 -6.66
C PRO A 96 4.80 -16.50 -6.54
N PRO A 97 4.64 -15.92 -5.33
CA PRO A 97 3.83 -14.72 -5.16
C PRO A 97 4.39 -13.58 -6.00
N THR A 98 3.52 -12.90 -6.73
CA THR A 98 3.82 -11.68 -7.50
C THR A 98 3.63 -10.42 -6.65
N ALA A 99 4.04 -9.25 -7.17
CA ALA A 99 3.85 -7.96 -6.50
C ALA A 99 2.40 -7.70 -6.05
N ILE A 100 1.41 -8.19 -6.80
CA ILE A 100 -0.03 -8.10 -6.47
C ILE A 100 -0.35 -8.78 -5.14
N HIS A 101 0.41 -9.80 -4.73
CA HIS A 101 0.25 -10.51 -3.47
C HIS A 101 1.15 -9.93 -2.37
N LEU A 102 2.36 -9.50 -2.72
CA LEU A 102 3.33 -8.97 -1.76
C LEU A 102 2.90 -7.61 -1.17
N GLN A 103 2.24 -6.79 -1.98
CA GLN A 103 1.82 -5.44 -1.57
C GLN A 103 0.69 -5.46 -0.53
N PRO A 104 -0.43 -6.21 -0.70
CA PRO A 104 -1.44 -6.35 0.34
C PRO A 104 -0.88 -6.87 1.67
N LEU A 105 0.06 -7.82 1.63
CA LEU A 105 0.71 -8.32 2.85
C LEU A 105 1.53 -7.24 3.54
N ALA A 106 2.23 -6.40 2.79
CA ALA A 106 3.01 -5.31 3.39
C ALA A 106 2.13 -4.18 3.92
N ILE A 107 1.01 -3.88 3.25
CA ILE A 107 0.01 -2.94 3.76
C ILE A 107 -0.60 -3.48 5.05
N MET A 108 -0.96 -4.76 5.09
CA MET A 108 -1.52 -5.37 6.30
C MET A 108 -0.48 -5.42 7.43
N ASP A 109 0.79 -5.70 7.10
CA ASP A 109 1.90 -5.67 8.05
C ASP A 109 2.03 -4.30 8.73
N PHE A 110 2.03 -3.23 7.93
CA PHE A 110 2.03 -1.85 8.41
C PHE A 110 0.81 -1.54 9.29
N LEU A 111 -0.39 -1.92 8.85
CA LEU A 111 -1.61 -1.69 9.61
C LEU A 111 -1.62 -2.42 10.96
N LEU A 112 -1.10 -3.64 11.01
CA LEU A 112 -1.03 -4.44 12.23
C LEU A 112 0.04 -3.94 13.21
N GLU A 113 1.19 -3.47 12.72
CA GLU A 113 2.24 -2.88 13.57
C GLU A 113 1.75 -1.59 14.24
N ASP A 114 1.06 -0.74 13.48
CA ASP A 114 0.66 0.58 13.95
C ASP A 114 -0.77 0.63 14.47
N PHE A 115 -1.48 -0.52 14.57
CA PHE A 115 -2.93 -0.58 14.80
C PHE A 115 -3.39 0.29 15.98
N GLU A 116 -2.71 0.20 17.12
CA GLU A 116 -3.04 0.95 18.35
C GLU A 116 -2.82 2.47 18.22
N THR A 117 -2.06 2.90 17.22
CA THR A 117 -1.78 4.32 16.95
C THR A 117 -2.73 4.92 15.91
N ILE A 118 -3.45 4.07 15.15
CA ILE A 118 -4.36 4.54 14.11
C ILE A 118 -5.63 5.08 14.76
N PRO A 119 -5.97 6.38 14.56
CA PRO A 119 -7.21 6.94 15.06
C PRO A 119 -8.44 6.16 14.56
N ARG A 120 -9.42 5.96 15.43
CA ARG A 120 -10.64 5.20 15.12
C ARG A 120 -11.37 5.75 13.89
N GLU A 121 -11.36 7.07 13.70
CA GLU A 121 -11.98 7.74 12.55
C GLU A 121 -11.32 7.35 11.22
N LEU A 122 -10.02 7.01 11.23
CA LEU A 122 -9.34 6.49 10.06
C LEU A 122 -9.66 5.02 9.81
N LEU A 123 -9.81 4.21 10.86
CA LEU A 123 -10.25 2.81 10.74
C LEU A 123 -11.68 2.73 10.18
N ASP A 124 -12.58 3.59 10.67
CA ASP A 124 -13.97 3.67 10.21
C ASP A 124 -14.01 3.96 8.68
N ARG A 125 -13.04 4.70 8.14
CA ARG A 125 -12.90 4.97 6.70
C ARG A 125 -12.48 3.76 5.86
N LEU A 126 -11.76 2.79 6.44
CA LEU A 126 -11.43 1.53 5.76
C LEU A 126 -12.67 0.65 5.55
N CYS A 127 -13.65 0.78 6.45
CA CYS A 127 -14.90 0.02 6.43
C CYS A 127 -16.03 0.71 5.66
N LEU A 128 -15.78 1.87 5.04
CA LEU A 128 -16.76 2.53 4.20
C LEU A 128 -17.03 1.65 2.98
N LYS A 129 -18.15 0.94 3.04
CA LYS A 129 -18.73 0.29 1.88
C LYS A 129 -19.01 1.41 0.89
N GLU A 130 -18.41 1.32 -0.29
CA GLU A 130 -18.85 2.13 -1.42
C GLU A 130 -20.35 1.82 -1.56
N ASP A 131 -21.21 2.76 -1.17
CA ASP A 131 -22.62 2.70 -1.49
C ASP A 131 -22.64 2.70 -3.01
N ARG A 132 -22.71 1.49 -3.58
CA ARG A 132 -22.86 1.30 -5.00
C ARG A 132 -24.06 2.15 -5.37
N MET A 133 -23.81 3.28 -6.02
CA MET A 133 -24.83 4.10 -6.62
C MET A 133 -25.53 3.16 -7.60
N VAL A 134 -26.67 2.61 -7.16
CA VAL A 134 -27.60 1.88 -8.01
C VAL A 134 -28.15 2.95 -8.95
N ASN A 135 -27.50 3.08 -10.11
CA ASN A 135 -28.07 3.73 -11.28
C ASN A 135 -28.92 2.71 -12.04
#